data_AF-A0A3M6UWN4-F1
#
_entry.id   AF-A0A3M6UWN4-F1
#
_cell.length_a   1.000
_cell.length_b   1.000
_cell.length_c   1.000
_cell.angle_alpha   90.00
_cell.angle_beta   90.00
_cell.angle_gamma   90.00
#
_symmetry.space_group_name_H-M   'P 1'
#
loop_
_entity.id
_entity.type
_entity.pdbx_description
1 polymer ?
#
loop_
_entity_poly.entity_id
_entity_poly.type
_entity_poly.pdbx_seq_one_letter_code
_entity_poly.pdbx_strand_id
1 'polypeptide(L)'
;MYQVLHDNKFLYDSSMPTQKFTDPPMWPYTLDYRSTQECVIPPCPTDSFPGLWEVPMIDYTDSRGNPCNMIDECYPPANETEAYDLLSTNFERHYTTNRAPFPMFLHAGWFARYPYTLTAIEWIKFPTPLENIEDFVPWK
;
A
#
# COMPACT_ATOMS: atom_id res chain seq x y z
N MET A 1 3.46 -22.31 -2.22
CA MET A 1 2.78 -21.37 -1.30
C MET A 1 1.28 -21.34 -1.58
N TYR A 2 0.83 -20.84 -2.74
CA TYR A 2 -0.59 -20.71 -3.09
C TYR A 2 -1.42 -21.99 -2.97
N GLN A 3 -0.88 -23.15 -3.38
CA GLN A 3 -1.55 -24.45 -3.16
C GLN A 3 -1.89 -24.70 -1.69
N VAL A 4 -0.96 -24.38 -0.77
CA VAL A 4 -1.18 -24.55 0.68
C VAL A 4 -2.26 -23.58 1.17
N LEU A 5 -2.25 -22.33 0.70
CA LEU A 5 -3.28 -21.35 1.06
C LEU A 5 -4.67 -21.82 0.60
N HIS A 6 -4.77 -22.29 -0.64
CA HIS A 6 -5.99 -22.83 -1.22
C HIS A 6 -6.50 -24.07 -0.47
N ASP A 7 -5.64 -25.08 -0.26
CA ASP A 7 -6.02 -26.34 0.39
C ASP A 7 -6.45 -26.14 1.85
N ASN A 8 -5.90 -25.14 2.52
CA ASN A 8 -6.24 -24.77 3.89
C ASN A 8 -7.32 -23.68 3.97
N LYS A 9 -7.95 -23.31 2.84
CA LYS A 9 -9.10 -22.39 2.79
C LYS A 9 -8.79 -21.01 3.38
N PHE A 10 -7.57 -20.51 3.16
CA PHE A 10 -7.27 -19.11 3.41
C PHE A 10 -8.07 -18.24 2.43
N LEU A 11 -8.52 -17.08 2.90
CA LEU A 11 -9.33 -16.17 2.09
C LEU A 11 -8.49 -15.43 1.04
N TYR A 12 -7.31 -14.95 1.43
CA TYR A 12 -6.48 -14.12 0.58
C TYR A 12 -4.99 -14.30 0.86
N ASP A 13 -4.17 -13.97 -0.14
CA ASP A 13 -2.75 -13.64 -0.04
C ASP A 13 -2.56 -12.13 -0.26
N SER A 14 -1.51 -11.55 0.32
CA SER A 14 -1.12 -10.16 0.10
C SER A 14 0.39 -10.07 0.12
N SER A 15 1.00 -10.79 -0.83
CA SER A 15 2.46 -10.92 -0.92
C SER A 15 3.01 -10.60 -2.30
N MET A 16 2.15 -10.28 -3.28
CA MET A 16 2.57 -9.89 -4.63
C MET A 16 2.58 -8.37 -4.80
N PRO A 17 3.77 -7.74 -4.82
CA PRO A 17 3.87 -6.33 -5.18
C PRO A 17 3.61 -6.09 -6.66
N THR A 18 3.14 -4.87 -6.97
CA THR A 18 3.01 -4.39 -8.35
C THR A 18 3.62 -3.01 -8.50
N GLN A 19 4.48 -2.89 -9.52
CA GLN A 19 5.12 -1.66 -9.97
C GLN A 19 4.51 -1.16 -11.29
N LYS A 20 3.91 -2.06 -12.07
CA LYS A 20 3.30 -1.75 -13.37
C LYS A 20 1.85 -1.28 -13.24
N PHE A 21 1.10 -1.80 -12.28
CA PHE A 21 -0.31 -1.48 -12.08
C PHE A 21 -0.52 -0.58 -10.86
N THR A 22 0.21 0.54 -10.85
CA THR A 22 0.14 1.58 -9.81
C THR A 22 -0.65 2.80 -10.25
N ASP A 23 -0.81 3.04 -11.56
CA ASP A 23 -1.59 4.14 -12.13
C ASP A 23 -2.33 3.73 -13.43
N PRO A 24 -3.65 3.48 -13.37
CA PRO A 24 -4.46 3.40 -12.16
C PRO A 24 -4.08 2.17 -11.30
N PRO A 25 -4.19 2.24 -9.96
CA PRO A 25 -3.81 1.11 -9.11
C PRO A 25 -4.71 -0.12 -9.29
N MET A 26 -4.14 -1.33 -9.17
CA MET A 26 -4.88 -2.58 -9.32
C MET A 26 -5.86 -2.82 -8.15
N TRP A 27 -7.07 -3.32 -8.47
CA TRP A 27 -8.00 -3.83 -7.46
C TRP A 27 -7.66 -5.28 -7.09
N PRO A 28 -7.98 -5.73 -5.85
CA PRO A 28 -7.91 -7.14 -5.50
C PRO A 28 -8.67 -8.02 -6.50
N TYR A 29 -8.14 -9.21 -6.76
CA TYR A 29 -8.67 -10.14 -7.74
C TYR A 29 -8.58 -11.58 -7.23
N THR A 30 -9.34 -12.50 -7.82
CA THR A 30 -9.24 -13.92 -7.50
C THR A 30 -8.21 -14.62 -8.38
N LEU A 31 -7.57 -15.64 -7.84
CA LEU A 31 -6.72 -16.56 -8.58
C LEU A 31 -7.53 -17.67 -9.26
N ASP A 32 -8.82 -17.47 -9.53
CA ASP A 32 -9.65 -18.38 -10.32
C ASP A 32 -9.05 -18.63 -11.72
N TYR A 33 -8.41 -17.59 -12.26
CA TYR A 33 -7.71 -17.59 -13.53
C TYR A 33 -6.24 -17.21 -13.33
N ARG A 34 -5.43 -17.49 -14.36
CA ARG A 34 -4.04 -17.06 -14.40
C ARG A 34 -3.95 -15.54 -14.19
N SER A 35 -3.14 -15.12 -13.22
CA SER A 35 -2.90 -13.70 -12.94
C SER A 35 -2.30 -12.98 -14.15
N THR A 36 -2.75 -11.74 -14.36
CA THR A 36 -2.17 -10.79 -15.33
C THR A 36 -1.20 -9.81 -14.68
N GLN A 37 -1.07 -9.84 -13.35
CA GLN A 37 -0.09 -9.05 -12.59
C GLN A 37 1.33 -9.47 -12.99
N GLU A 38 2.22 -8.50 -13.13
CA GLU A 38 3.64 -8.75 -13.33
C GLU A 38 4.26 -9.39 -12.09
N CYS A 39 5.30 -10.18 -12.32
CA CYS A 39 6.03 -10.84 -11.24
C CYS A 39 7.27 -10.03 -10.87
N VAL A 40 7.12 -9.10 -9.92
CA VAL A 40 8.24 -8.29 -9.42
C VAL A 40 9.25 -9.15 -8.66
N ILE A 41 8.77 -10.04 -7.78
CA ILE A 41 9.60 -10.93 -6.96
C ILE A 41 9.27 -12.39 -7.30
N PRO A 42 10.09 -13.09 -8.12
CA PRO A 42 9.81 -14.47 -8.49
C PRO A 42 10.12 -15.47 -7.37
N PRO A 43 9.42 -16.62 -7.31
CA PRO A 43 8.39 -17.09 -8.24
C PRO A 43 6.95 -16.66 -7.89
N CYS A 44 6.16 -16.31 -8.90
CA CYS A 44 4.72 -15.96 -8.79
C CYS A 44 3.81 -17.11 -9.26
N PRO A 45 2.52 -17.15 -8.85
CA PRO A 45 1.63 -18.26 -9.21
C PRO A 45 1.34 -18.26 -10.72
N THR A 46 1.48 -19.43 -11.35
CA THR A 46 1.11 -19.65 -12.75
C THR A 46 -0.17 -20.47 -12.91
N ASP A 47 -0.56 -21.18 -11.87
CA ASP A 47 -1.75 -22.03 -11.82
C ASP A 47 -2.96 -21.27 -11.29
N SER A 48 -4.15 -21.85 -11.47
CA SER A 48 -5.40 -21.36 -10.92
C SER A 48 -5.66 -21.94 -9.52
N PHE A 49 -6.05 -21.09 -8.58
CA PHE A 49 -6.47 -21.40 -7.22
C PHE A 49 -7.86 -20.82 -6.95
N PRO A 50 -8.94 -21.51 -7.34
CA PRO A 50 -10.27 -20.94 -7.28
C PRO A 50 -10.72 -20.52 -5.87
N GLY A 51 -11.31 -19.34 -5.76
CA GLY A 51 -11.77 -18.73 -4.52
C GLY A 51 -10.70 -18.08 -3.65
N LEU A 52 -9.41 -18.26 -3.94
CA LEU A 52 -8.32 -17.56 -3.26
C LEU A 52 -8.16 -16.15 -3.85
N TRP A 53 -8.14 -15.13 -3.00
CA TRP A 53 -7.91 -13.75 -3.41
C TRP A 53 -6.45 -13.37 -3.36
N GLU A 54 -6.00 -12.54 -4.30
CA GLU A 54 -4.79 -11.72 -4.15
C GLU A 54 -5.21 -10.29 -3.84
N VAL A 55 -4.69 -9.76 -2.73
CA VAL A 55 -4.75 -8.34 -2.38
C VAL A 55 -3.39 -7.76 -2.74
N PRO A 56 -3.23 -7.18 -3.95
CA PRO A 56 -1.92 -6.80 -4.46
C PRO A 56 -1.31 -5.70 -3.59
N MET A 57 0.01 -5.79 -3.38
CA MET A 57 0.75 -4.72 -2.72
C MET A 57 1.05 -3.65 -3.76
N ILE A 58 0.28 -2.55 -3.76
CA ILE A 58 0.53 -1.44 -4.69
C ILE A 58 1.77 -0.69 -4.20
N ASP A 59 2.84 -0.71 -4.99
CA ASP A 59 4.08 -0.04 -4.61
C ASP A 59 3.85 1.48 -4.46
N TYR A 60 4.44 2.02 -3.41
CA TYR A 60 4.59 3.46 -3.21
C TYR A 60 5.63 4.00 -4.19
N THR A 61 5.53 5.28 -4.51
CA THR A 61 6.60 6.05 -5.13
C THR A 61 7.20 6.96 -4.07
N ASP A 62 8.50 6.77 -3.78
CA ASP A 62 9.21 7.58 -2.78
C ASP A 62 9.57 8.98 -3.30
N SER A 63 10.15 9.83 -2.45
CA SER A 63 10.54 11.21 -2.81
C SER A 63 11.63 11.30 -3.89
N ARG A 64 12.27 10.17 -4.24
CA ARG A 64 13.26 10.05 -5.33
C ARG A 64 12.67 9.41 -6.59
N GLY A 65 11.39 9.07 -6.58
CA GLY A 65 10.71 8.41 -7.69
C GLY A 65 10.95 6.89 -7.75
N ASN A 66 11.55 6.28 -6.73
CA ASN A 66 11.74 4.83 -6.70
C ASN A 66 10.49 4.12 -6.17
N PRO A 67 10.18 2.92 -6.68
CA PRO A 67 9.14 2.08 -6.12
C PRO A 67 9.58 1.47 -4.79
N CYS A 68 8.64 1.34 -3.86
CA CYS A 68 8.80 0.60 -2.60
C CYS A 68 7.49 -0.11 -2.23
N ASN A 69 7.57 -1.40 -1.94
CA ASN A 69 6.43 -2.26 -1.59
C ASN A 69 6.00 -2.11 -0.11
N MET A 70 6.88 -1.60 0.74
CA MET A 70 6.65 -1.32 2.16
C MET A 70 7.06 0.12 2.47
N ILE A 71 6.28 0.83 3.29
CA ILE A 71 6.54 2.24 3.63
C ILE A 71 7.90 2.42 4.34
N ASP A 72 8.27 1.45 5.18
CA ASP A 72 9.53 1.49 5.92
C ASP A 72 10.78 1.13 5.09
N GLU A 73 10.59 0.67 3.85
CA GLU A 73 11.65 0.42 2.87
C GLU A 73 11.79 1.54 1.84
N CYS A 74 10.83 2.46 1.76
CA CYS A 74 10.96 3.67 0.96
C CYS A 74 12.13 4.54 1.42
N TYR A 75 12.60 5.45 0.55
CA TYR A 75 13.57 6.46 0.99
C TYR A 75 13.04 7.19 2.22
N PRO A 76 13.77 7.16 3.35
CA PRO A 76 13.22 7.58 4.63
C PRO A 76 12.94 9.08 4.62
N PRO A 77 11.73 9.51 5.01
CA PRO A 77 11.44 10.93 5.15
C PRO A 77 12.36 11.55 6.19
N ALA A 78 12.85 12.76 5.98
CA ALA A 78 13.75 13.43 6.93
C ALA A 78 13.01 14.19 8.05
N ASN A 79 11.72 14.48 7.86
CA ASN A 79 10.89 15.29 8.74
C ASN A 79 9.40 14.94 8.57
N GLU A 80 8.53 15.59 9.35
CA GLU A 80 7.08 15.38 9.33
C GLU A 80 6.44 15.71 7.97
N THR A 81 6.87 16.79 7.32
CA THR A 81 6.37 17.19 6.01
C THR A 81 6.66 16.13 4.95
N GLU A 82 7.89 15.63 4.90
CA GLU A 82 8.25 14.56 3.96
C GLU A 82 7.50 13.25 4.25
N ALA A 83 7.22 12.95 5.52
CA ALA A 83 6.42 11.78 5.89
C ALA A 83 4.95 11.95 5.46
N TYR A 84 4.40 13.15 5.62
CA TYR A 84 3.07 13.52 5.13
C TYR A 84 3.02 13.43 3.60
N ASP A 85 4.01 13.98 2.89
CA ASP A 85 4.05 13.99 1.43
C ASP A 85 4.13 12.57 0.88
N LEU A 86 4.94 11.69 1.50
CA LEU A 86 5.03 10.28 1.12
C LEU A 86 3.66 9.59 1.18
N LEU A 87 2.88 9.83 2.24
CA LEU A 87 1.57 9.21 2.43
C LEU A 87 0.49 9.84 1.54
N SER A 88 0.41 11.17 1.51
CA SER A 88 -0.64 11.92 0.82
C SER A 88 -0.55 11.81 -0.69
N THR A 89 0.65 11.93 -1.28
CA THR A 89 0.84 11.81 -2.74
C THR A 89 0.46 10.41 -3.25
N ASN A 90 0.84 9.36 -2.52
CA ASN A 90 0.47 7.99 -2.88
C ASN A 90 -1.03 7.73 -2.65
N PHE A 91 -1.64 8.30 -1.62
CA PHE A 91 -3.10 8.24 -1.43
C PHE A 91 -3.86 8.93 -2.57
N GLU A 92 -3.43 10.13 -2.97
CA GLU A 92 -4.08 10.92 -4.02
C GLU A 92 -4.17 10.15 -5.34
N ARG A 93 -3.11 9.39 -5.67
CA ARG A 93 -3.10 8.51 -6.84
C ARG A 93 -4.25 7.51 -6.81
N HIS A 94 -4.54 6.90 -5.67
CA HIS A 94 -5.70 6.00 -5.52
C HIS A 94 -7.01 6.78 -5.58
N TYR A 95 -7.11 7.86 -4.81
CA TYR A 95 -8.35 8.60 -4.61
C TYR A 95 -8.89 9.28 -5.88
N THR A 96 -7.98 9.82 -6.70
CA THR A 96 -8.29 10.61 -7.90
C THR A 96 -8.42 9.77 -9.18
N THR A 97 -7.93 8.54 -9.18
CA THR A 97 -8.04 7.62 -10.33
C THR A 97 -9.24 6.67 -10.16
N ASN A 98 -9.02 5.41 -9.79
CA ASN A 98 -10.04 4.37 -9.76
C ASN A 98 -10.46 3.94 -8.34
N ARG A 99 -9.91 4.57 -7.30
CA ARG A 99 -10.20 4.30 -5.88
C ARG A 99 -9.99 2.84 -5.45
N ALA A 100 -9.07 2.14 -6.11
CA ALA A 100 -8.57 0.86 -5.61
C ALA A 100 -8.07 1.03 -4.16
N PRO A 101 -8.17 -0.02 -3.31
CA PRO A 101 -7.72 0.05 -1.93
C PRO A 101 -6.31 0.62 -1.81
N PHE A 102 -6.08 1.48 -0.80
CA PHE A 102 -4.78 2.07 -0.51
C PHE A 102 -4.15 1.31 0.66
N PRO A 103 -3.27 0.32 0.41
CA PRO A 103 -2.67 -0.44 1.47
C PRO A 103 -1.52 0.33 2.13
N MET A 104 -1.42 0.22 3.45
CA MET A 104 -0.33 0.80 4.23
C MET A 104 0.43 -0.31 4.95
N PHE A 105 1.43 -0.88 4.26
CA PHE A 105 2.27 -1.93 4.84
C PHE A 105 3.54 -1.33 5.44
N LEU A 106 3.76 -1.60 6.73
CA LEU A 106 4.90 -1.10 7.47
C LEU A 106 5.20 -1.98 8.68
N HIS A 107 6.42 -1.89 9.20
CA HIS A 107 6.77 -2.43 10.51
C HIS A 107 6.73 -1.36 11.60
N ALA A 108 6.31 -1.74 12.81
CA ALA A 108 6.25 -0.83 13.96
C ALA A 108 7.59 -0.15 14.30
N GLY A 109 8.72 -0.77 13.92
CA GLY A 109 10.05 -0.20 14.08
C GLY A 109 10.27 1.11 13.30
N TRP A 110 9.47 1.37 12.26
CA TRP A 110 9.53 2.61 11.50
C TRP A 110 9.22 3.83 12.37
N PHE A 111 8.17 3.76 13.20
CA PHE A 111 7.83 4.84 14.15
C PHE A 111 8.90 5.03 15.22
N ALA A 112 9.49 3.93 15.69
CA ALA A 112 10.57 4.00 16.68
C ALA A 112 11.83 4.66 16.10
N ARG A 113 12.11 4.43 14.81
CA ARG A 113 13.26 4.99 14.11
C ARG A 113 13.05 6.44 13.67
N TYR A 114 11.83 6.80 13.29
CA TYR A 114 11.46 8.11 12.78
C TYR A 114 10.24 8.66 13.54
N PRO A 115 10.39 9.21 14.76
CA PRO A 115 9.27 9.55 15.62
C PRO A 115 8.24 10.53 15.02
N TYR A 116 8.66 11.42 14.11
CA TYR A 116 7.79 12.36 13.39
C TYR A 116 6.81 11.68 12.42
N THR A 117 7.03 10.40 12.08
CA THR A 117 6.14 9.65 11.19
C THR A 117 4.82 9.27 11.86
N LEU A 118 4.77 9.25 13.19
CA LEU A 118 3.53 8.97 13.93
C LEU A 118 2.52 10.10 13.73
N THR A 119 2.97 11.36 13.77
CA THR A 119 2.13 12.53 13.49
C THR A 119 1.62 12.52 12.05
N ALA A 120 2.47 12.15 11.09
CA ALA A 120 2.08 12.03 9.69
C ALA A 120 0.97 10.97 9.48
N ILE A 121 0.91 9.91 10.28
CA ILE A 121 -0.19 8.94 10.23
C ILE A 121 -1.50 9.48 10.82
N GLU A 122 -1.45 10.47 11.71
CA GLU A 122 -2.67 11.09 12.21
C GLU A 122 -3.48 11.75 11.10
N TRP A 123 -2.82 12.16 10.00
CA TRP A 123 -3.48 12.56 8.76
C TRP A 123 -4.45 11.51 8.20
N ILE A 124 -4.20 10.21 8.37
CA ILE A 124 -5.12 9.17 7.87
C ILE A 124 -6.47 9.21 8.59
N LYS A 125 -6.49 9.72 9.83
CA LYS A 125 -7.75 9.93 10.54
C LYS A 125 -8.62 10.93 9.77
N PHE A 126 -8.02 11.97 9.16
CA PHE A 126 -8.69 13.01 8.38
C PHE A 126 -7.80 13.44 7.20
N PRO A 127 -8.03 12.92 5.97
CA PRO A 127 -7.26 13.33 4.80
C PRO A 127 -7.56 14.80 4.43
N THR A 128 -6.96 15.72 5.17
CA THR A 128 -7.03 17.18 5.03
C THR A 128 -5.61 17.74 4.91
N PRO A 129 -5.40 18.89 4.26
CA PRO A 129 -4.08 19.52 4.21
C PRO A 129 -3.48 19.71 5.61
N LEU A 130 -2.15 19.50 5.76
CA LEU A 130 -1.44 19.55 7.04
C LEU A 130 -1.73 20.81 7.86
N GLU A 131 -1.85 21.96 7.21
CA GLU A 131 -2.14 23.26 7.81
C GLU A 131 -3.48 23.30 8.58
N ASN A 132 -4.42 22.40 8.26
CA ASN A 132 -5.79 22.39 8.79
C ASN A 132 -6.06 21.22 9.74
N ILE A 133 -5.03 20.46 10.13
CA ILE A 133 -5.20 19.25 10.94
C ILE A 133 -5.68 19.55 12.37
N GLU A 134 -5.23 20.69 12.95
CA GLU A 134 -5.60 21.10 14.31
C GLU A 134 -7.02 21.71 14.40
N ASP A 135 -7.54 22.28 13.30
CA ASP A 135 -8.81 23.02 13.25
C ASP A 135 -10.01 22.17 12.77
N PHE A 136 -9.82 20.86 12.60
CA PHE A 136 -10.83 19.98 12.02
C PHE A 136 -12.02 19.72 12.97
N VAL A 137 -13.16 20.32 12.64
CA VAL A 137 -14.38 20.43 13.45
C VAL A 137 -15.04 19.11 13.91
N PRO A 138 -14.94 17.95 13.23
CA PRO A 138 -15.58 16.70 13.68
C PRO A 138 -15.19 16.17 15.07
N TRP A 139 -14.34 16.89 15.82
CA TRP A 139 -13.94 16.60 17.20
C TRP A 139 -14.28 17.71 18.21
N LYS A 140 -15.17 18.64 17.87
CA LYS A 140 -15.93 19.46 18.84
C LYS A 140 -17.35 18.94 19.00
#